data_AF-A0A8S2QVN1-F1
#
_entry.id   AF-A0A8S2QVN1-F1
#
_cell.length_a   1.000
_cell.length_b   1.000
_cell.length_c   1.000
_cell.angle_alpha   90.00
_cell.angle_beta   90.00
_cell.angle_gamma   90.00
#
_symmetry.space_group_name_H-M   'P 1'
#
loop_
_entity.id
_entity.type
_entity.pdbx_description
1 polymer ?
#
loop_
_entity_poly.entity_id
_entity_poly.type
_entity_poly.pdbx_seq_one_letter_code
_entity_poly.pdbx_strand_id
1 'polypeptide(L)'
;MQGTDHPQAQWYWKSNSDPWSVNEKEEWSRYSDIQSDIIEEAFNQKTNKHLVELDNYWIDLNGSIQIGKHDRNKRRQIKRMLINRNESQSLREERFFFPEPLKKPFNEDRLDGGYHGFIKEWEEKNKTVLKKFFWKKIIKEVSNSDKVEQAANGIIFEGNRLGEKCESEWIAKQLRTV
;
A
#
# COMPACT_ATOMS: atom_id res chain seq x y z
N MET A 1 21.82 3.30 19.81
CA MET A 1 20.43 3.64 19.45
C MET A 1 19.64 2.34 19.46
N GLN A 2 18.87 2.08 20.51
CA GLN A 2 17.98 0.91 20.57
C GLN A 2 16.75 1.24 19.75
N GLY A 3 16.65 0.71 18.53
CA GLY A 3 15.41 0.72 17.78
C GLY A 3 14.41 -0.14 18.53
N THR A 4 13.31 0.45 18.98
CA THR A 4 12.18 -0.31 19.51
C THR A 4 11.55 -1.06 18.33
N ASP A 5 12.01 -2.28 18.09
CA ASP A 5 11.42 -3.20 17.12
C ASP A 5 10.03 -3.60 17.65
N HIS A 6 9.03 -2.82 17.28
CA HIS A 6 7.65 -3.21 17.50
C HIS A 6 7.29 -4.31 16.50
N PRO A 7 6.78 -5.46 16.97
CA PRO A 7 6.36 -6.53 16.08
C PRO A 7 5.27 -6.02 15.14
N GLN A 8 5.44 -6.26 13.84
CA GLN A 8 4.45 -5.89 12.83
C GLN A 8 3.45 -7.03 12.68
N ALA A 9 2.16 -6.70 12.65
CA ALA A 9 1.13 -7.68 12.37
C ALA A 9 1.10 -8.00 10.88
N GLN A 10 1.11 -9.28 10.55
CA GLN A 10 0.95 -9.79 9.19
C GLN A 10 -0.22 -10.78 9.16
N TRP A 11 -1.08 -10.60 8.17
CA TRP A 11 -2.24 -11.47 7.98
C TRP A 11 -1.96 -12.50 6.90
N TYR A 12 -2.54 -13.69 7.07
CA TYR A 12 -2.42 -14.83 6.16
C TYR A 12 -3.80 -15.45 5.91
N TRP A 13 -3.94 -16.12 4.77
CA TRP A 13 -5.10 -16.94 4.41
C TRP A 13 -4.65 -18.36 4.03
N LYS A 14 -5.49 -19.36 4.32
CA LYS A 14 -5.20 -20.77 4.03
C LYS A 14 -5.36 -21.04 2.53
N SER A 15 -4.24 -21.35 1.88
CA SER A 15 -4.14 -21.41 0.41
C SER A 15 -4.32 -22.80 -0.20
N ASN A 16 -4.50 -23.84 0.63
CA ASN A 16 -4.86 -25.19 0.20
C ASN A 16 -6.02 -25.21 -0.81
N SER A 17 -6.01 -26.20 -1.72
CA SER A 17 -7.12 -26.39 -2.68
C SER A 17 -8.44 -26.66 -1.96
N ASP A 18 -8.41 -27.55 -0.96
CA ASP A 18 -9.47 -27.69 0.05
C ASP A 18 -9.04 -27.01 1.36
N PRO A 19 -9.61 -25.84 1.71
CA PRO A 19 -9.26 -25.11 2.93
C PRO A 19 -9.60 -25.86 4.22
N TRP A 20 -10.48 -26.87 4.16
CA TRP A 20 -11.01 -27.58 5.32
C TRP A 20 -10.47 -29.00 5.46
N SER A 21 -9.62 -29.44 4.53
CA SER A 21 -8.97 -30.74 4.62
C SER A 21 -8.09 -30.81 5.87
N VAL A 22 -8.26 -31.90 6.61
CA VAL A 22 -7.43 -32.27 7.79
C VAL A 22 -6.25 -33.16 7.41
N ASN A 23 -6.26 -33.70 6.19
CA ASN A 23 -5.25 -34.66 5.72
C ASN A 23 -4.13 -34.00 4.91
N GLU A 24 -4.34 -32.76 4.46
CA GLU A 24 -3.34 -32.00 3.72
C GLU A 24 -2.47 -31.16 4.66
N LYS A 25 -1.19 -31.00 4.30
CA LYS A 25 -0.32 -30.06 4.98
C LYS A 25 -0.87 -28.65 4.79
N GLU A 26 -0.99 -27.89 5.88
CA GLU A 26 -1.48 -26.52 5.78
C GLU A 26 -0.52 -25.63 5.01
N GLU A 27 -1.07 -24.96 4.01
CA GLU A 27 -0.38 -23.92 3.24
C GLU A 27 -1.05 -22.59 3.54
N TRP A 28 -0.21 -21.59 3.84
CA TRP A 28 -0.66 -20.26 4.21
C TRP A 28 0.01 -19.25 3.29
N SER A 29 -0.80 -18.42 2.64
CA SER A 29 -0.35 -17.32 1.81
C SER A 29 -0.58 -16.01 2.53
N ARG A 30 0.37 -15.08 2.42
CA ARG A 30 0.27 -13.74 2.98
C ARG A 30 -0.72 -12.88 2.20
N TYR A 31 -1.43 -12.01 2.91
CA TYR A 31 -2.10 -10.87 2.28
C TYR A 31 -1.06 -9.85 1.78
N SER A 32 -1.46 -8.97 0.87
CA SER A 32 -0.61 -7.82 0.52
C SER A 32 -0.37 -6.93 1.75
N ASP A 33 0.66 -6.09 1.70
CA ASP A 33 0.99 -5.22 2.83
C ASP A 33 -0.18 -4.25 3.11
N ILE A 34 -0.77 -3.68 2.05
CA ILE A 34 -1.95 -2.80 2.13
C ILE A 34 -3.17 -3.55 2.67
N GLN A 35 -3.46 -4.76 2.16
CA GLN A 35 -4.56 -5.58 2.68
C GLN A 35 -4.36 -5.91 4.15
N SER A 36 -3.13 -6.24 4.55
CA SER A 36 -2.79 -6.53 5.94
C SER A 36 -3.02 -5.32 6.83
N ASP A 37 -2.62 -4.13 6.38
CA ASP A 37 -2.86 -2.87 7.10
C ASP A 37 -4.36 -2.54 7.21
N ILE A 38 -5.15 -2.78 6.15
CA ILE A 38 -6.60 -2.61 6.18
C ILE A 38 -7.24 -3.54 7.22
N ILE A 39 -6.87 -4.82 7.22
CA ILE A 39 -7.39 -5.82 8.17
C ILE A 39 -6.96 -5.48 9.59
N GLU A 40 -5.70 -5.07 9.79
CA GLU A 40 -5.15 -4.72 11.09
C GLU A 40 -5.75 -3.42 11.64
N GLU A 41 -5.98 -2.40 10.81
CA GLU A 41 -6.68 -1.18 11.20
C GLU A 41 -8.09 -1.52 11.70
N ALA A 42 -8.82 -2.37 10.98
CA ALA A 42 -10.14 -2.82 11.38
C ALA A 42 -10.12 -3.68 12.66
N PHE A 43 -9.14 -4.55 12.82
CA PHE A 43 -8.97 -5.37 14.03
C PHE A 43 -8.70 -4.51 15.27
N ASN A 44 -7.92 -3.43 15.13
CA ASN A 44 -7.59 -2.52 16.22
C ASN A 44 -8.71 -1.52 16.54
N GLN A 45 -9.57 -1.20 15.57
CA GLN A 45 -10.77 -0.41 15.82
C GLN A 45 -11.75 -1.24 16.65
N LYS A 46 -11.79 -1.02 17.98
CA LYS A 46 -12.71 -1.67 18.97
C LYS A 46 -14.22 -1.50 18.70
N THR A 47 -14.60 -0.98 17.55
CA THR A 47 -16.00 -0.87 17.12
C THR A 47 -16.37 -2.15 16.38
N ASN A 48 -17.62 -2.61 16.51
CA ASN A 48 -18.17 -3.89 16.03
C ASN A 48 -18.12 -4.14 14.50
N LYS A 49 -17.17 -3.58 13.76
CA LYS A 49 -16.92 -3.89 12.35
C LYS A 49 -16.16 -5.21 12.25
N HIS A 50 -16.91 -6.28 12.49
CA HIS A 50 -16.42 -7.65 12.36
C HIS A 50 -16.22 -8.06 10.91
N LEU A 51 -16.85 -7.36 9.97
CA LEU A 51 -16.74 -7.60 8.54
C LEU A 51 -15.95 -6.47 7.88
N VAL A 52 -14.78 -6.81 7.33
CA VAL A 52 -13.90 -5.91 6.59
C VAL A 52 -14.07 -6.15 5.10
N GLU A 53 -14.18 -5.08 4.32
CA GLU A 53 -14.24 -5.16 2.86
C GLU A 53 -12.85 -5.09 2.24
N LEU A 54 -12.50 -6.06 1.41
CA LEU A 54 -11.37 -6.02 0.47
C LEU A 54 -11.91 -6.07 -0.95
N ASP A 55 -11.08 -5.85 -1.97
CA ASP A 55 -11.55 -5.76 -3.36
C ASP A 55 -12.31 -7.00 -3.85
N ASN A 56 -11.75 -8.19 -3.61
CA ASN A 56 -12.31 -9.46 -4.09
C ASN A 56 -13.01 -10.29 -2.99
N TYR A 57 -12.87 -9.89 -1.73
CA TYR A 57 -13.25 -10.69 -0.58
C TYR A 57 -13.83 -9.83 0.54
N TRP A 58 -14.62 -10.47 1.41
CA TRP A 58 -14.95 -9.96 2.73
C TRP A 58 -14.16 -10.74 3.78
N ILE A 59 -13.70 -10.08 4.83
CA ILE A 59 -13.02 -10.70 5.95
C ILE A 59 -13.91 -10.61 7.18
N ASP A 60 -14.37 -11.76 7.66
CA ASP A 60 -15.01 -11.90 8.96
C ASP A 60 -13.93 -12.14 10.02
N LEU A 61 -13.64 -11.11 10.81
CA LEU A 61 -12.66 -11.13 11.89
C LEU A 61 -13.10 -12.01 13.06
N ASN A 62 -14.41 -12.11 13.34
CA ASN A 62 -14.93 -12.97 14.42
C ASN A 62 -14.79 -14.43 14.07
N GLY A 63 -15.17 -14.78 12.84
CA GLY A 63 -15.02 -16.13 12.32
C GLY A 63 -13.58 -16.48 11.97
N SER A 64 -12.69 -15.48 11.84
CA SER A 64 -11.38 -15.63 11.20
C SER A 64 -11.50 -16.30 9.83
N ILE A 65 -12.41 -15.78 9.00
CA ILE A 65 -12.76 -16.35 7.69
C ILE A 65 -12.75 -15.26 6.62
N GLN A 66 -12.11 -15.56 5.49
CA GLN A 66 -12.26 -14.86 4.23
C GLN A 66 -13.43 -15.45 3.44
N ILE A 67 -14.25 -14.60 2.83
CA ILE A 67 -15.44 -14.96 2.04
C ILE A 67 -15.33 -14.31 0.66
N GLY A 68 -15.42 -15.10 -0.41
CA GLY A 68 -15.45 -14.58 -1.79
C GLY A 68 -16.64 -13.66 -2.07
N LYS A 69 -16.40 -12.51 -2.72
CA LYS A 69 -17.49 -11.62 -3.19
C LYS A 69 -18.30 -12.25 -4.32
N HIS A 70 -17.62 -12.91 -5.25
CA HIS A 70 -18.25 -13.56 -6.40
C HIS A 70 -18.81 -14.95 -6.09
N ASP A 71 -18.29 -15.60 -5.04
CA ASP A 71 -18.72 -16.93 -4.62
C ASP A 71 -18.63 -17.04 -3.10
N ARG A 72 -19.79 -17.01 -2.43
CA ARG A 72 -19.91 -17.07 -0.96
C ARG A 72 -19.56 -18.44 -0.38
N ASN A 73 -19.48 -19.48 -1.21
CA ASN A 73 -19.05 -20.82 -0.81
C ASN A 73 -17.52 -20.92 -0.78
N LYS A 74 -16.81 -20.04 -1.50
CA LYS A 74 -15.35 -19.90 -1.37
C LYS A 74 -15.02 -19.19 -0.06
N ARG A 75 -14.85 -20.01 0.98
CA ARG A 75 -14.46 -19.59 2.30
C ARG A 75 -13.10 -20.16 2.66
N ARG A 76 -12.25 -19.35 3.27
CA ARG A 76 -10.90 -19.74 3.69
C ARG A 76 -10.63 -19.22 5.09
N GLN A 77 -9.93 -20.01 5.89
CA GLN A 77 -9.48 -19.55 7.20
C GLN A 77 -8.40 -18.47 7.04
N ILE A 78 -8.37 -17.52 7.96
CA ILE A 78 -7.33 -16.50 8.06
C ILE A 78 -6.65 -16.60 9.41
N LYS A 79 -5.43 -16.07 9.50
CA LYS A 79 -4.74 -15.91 10.78
C LYS A 79 -3.89 -14.65 10.81
N ARG A 80 -3.74 -14.11 12.01
CA ARG A 80 -2.84 -13.01 12.33
C ARG A 80 -1.56 -13.56 12.94
N MET A 81 -0.41 -13.11 12.46
CA MET A 81 0.89 -13.43 13.04
C MET A 81 1.65 -12.15 13.34
N LEU A 82 2.36 -12.12 14.46
CA LEU A 82 3.29 -11.05 14.77
C LEU A 82 4.66 -11.43 14.23
N ILE A 83 5.18 -10.65 13.29
CA ILE A 83 6.47 -10.90 12.65
C ILE A 83 7.47 -9.86 13.12
N ASN A 84 8.69 -10.30 13.35
CA ASN A 84 9.80 -9.40 13.63
C ASN A 84 10.25 -8.74 12.32
N ARG A 85 10.37 -7.41 12.27
CA ARG A 85 10.67 -6.67 11.03
C ARG A 85 11.96 -7.15 10.36
N ASN A 86 12.95 -7.56 11.15
CA ASN A 86 14.24 -8.05 10.64
C ASN A 86 14.15 -9.43 9.96
N GLU A 87 13.06 -10.18 10.18
CA GLU A 87 12.79 -11.47 9.54
C GLU A 87 11.83 -11.37 8.35
N SER A 88 11.25 -10.17 8.11
CA SER A 88 10.39 -9.96 6.96
C SER A 88 11.23 -9.96 5.68
N GLN A 89 11.07 -11.01 4.89
CA GLN A 89 11.75 -11.17 3.62
C GLN A 89 11.34 -10.01 2.68
N SER A 90 12.30 -9.26 2.17
CA SER A 90 12.03 -8.20 1.19
C SER A 90 11.42 -8.85 -0.05
N LEU A 91 10.19 -8.47 -0.41
CA LEU A 91 9.45 -9.10 -1.50
C LEU A 91 9.96 -8.74 -2.90
N ARG A 92 10.89 -7.79 -2.96
CA ARG A 92 11.38 -7.19 -4.20
C ARG A 92 12.88 -6.97 -4.15
N GLU A 93 13.64 -7.95 -3.68
CA GLU A 93 15.11 -7.88 -3.67
C GLU A 93 15.66 -7.50 -5.05
N GLU A 94 15.00 -7.93 -6.13
CA GLU A 94 15.35 -7.61 -7.51
C GLU A 94 15.24 -6.11 -7.85
N ARG A 95 14.43 -5.34 -7.12
CA ARG A 95 14.36 -3.87 -7.29
C ARG A 95 15.48 -3.13 -6.56
N PHE A 96 16.08 -3.77 -5.57
CA PHE A 96 17.19 -3.21 -4.81
C PHE A 96 18.55 -3.69 -5.36
N PHE A 97 18.54 -4.63 -6.31
CA PHE A 97 19.72 -5.02 -7.07
C PHE A 97 20.00 -4.00 -8.19
N PHE A 98 20.50 -2.82 -7.80
CA PHE A 98 21.10 -1.90 -8.76
C PHE A 98 22.58 -2.27 -8.94
N PRO A 99 23.01 -2.70 -10.15
CA PRO A 99 24.44 -2.94 -10.43
C PRO A 99 25.24 -1.63 -10.48
N GLU A 100 24.57 -0.48 -10.60
CA GLU A 100 25.22 0.82 -10.50
C GLU A 100 25.20 1.31 -9.05
N PRO A 101 26.35 1.77 -8.49
CA PRO A 101 26.37 2.37 -7.17
C PRO A 101 25.38 3.53 -7.14
N LEU A 102 24.45 3.49 -6.18
CA LEU A 102 23.50 4.57 -5.93
C LEU A 102 24.27 5.89 -5.95
N LYS A 103 23.93 6.79 -6.88
CA LYS A 103 24.45 8.16 -6.85
C LYS A 103 24.16 8.69 -5.45
N LYS A 104 25.16 9.35 -4.86
CA LYS A 104 25.13 9.90 -3.48
C LYS A 104 23.71 10.41 -3.15
N PRO A 105 23.10 9.96 -2.04
CA PRO A 105 21.74 10.35 -1.66
C PRO A 105 21.60 11.87 -1.63
N PHE A 106 20.36 12.36 -1.78
CA PHE A 106 20.05 13.77 -1.58
C PHE A 106 20.54 14.16 -0.19
N ASN A 107 21.60 14.96 -0.14
CA ASN A 107 22.11 15.53 1.09
C ASN A 107 21.69 17.00 1.09
N GLU A 108 20.99 17.42 2.15
CA GLU A 108 20.53 18.81 2.32
C GLU A 108 21.70 19.79 2.36
N ASP A 109 22.90 19.32 2.74
CA ASP A 109 24.13 20.10 2.80
C ASP A 109 24.75 20.42 1.43
N ARG A 110 24.11 20.01 0.32
CA ARG A 110 24.65 20.31 -1.00
C ARG A 110 24.30 21.73 -1.45
N LEU A 111 25.34 22.44 -1.87
CA LEU A 111 25.27 23.74 -2.55
C LEU A 111 24.46 23.72 -3.87
N ASP A 112 24.12 22.54 -4.40
CA ASP A 112 23.29 22.34 -5.61
C ASP A 112 21.77 22.34 -5.32
N GLY A 113 21.36 22.56 -4.07
CA GLY A 113 19.96 22.63 -3.67
C GLY A 113 19.30 21.28 -3.37
N GLY A 114 20.06 20.18 -3.37
CA GLY A 114 19.56 18.85 -2.97
C GLY A 114 18.32 18.41 -3.76
N TYR A 115 17.30 17.93 -3.05
CA TYR A 115 16.03 17.52 -3.68
C TYR A 115 15.29 18.71 -4.34
N HIS A 116 15.40 19.93 -3.79
CA HIS A 116 14.81 21.12 -4.40
C HIS A 116 15.46 21.48 -5.74
N GLY A 117 16.79 21.33 -5.84
CA GLY A 117 17.52 21.49 -7.09
C GLY A 117 17.05 20.50 -8.15
N PHE A 118 16.89 19.23 -7.77
CA PHE A 118 16.37 18.18 -8.64
C PHE A 118 14.93 18.44 -9.11
N ILE A 119 14.01 18.80 -8.21
CA ILE A 119 12.63 19.15 -8.58
C ILE A 119 12.64 20.26 -9.62
N LYS A 120 13.40 21.34 -9.35
CA LYS A 120 13.46 22.49 -10.24
C LYS A 120 14.02 22.10 -11.62
N GLU A 121 15.10 21.33 -11.67
CA GLU A 121 15.67 20.83 -12.93
C GLU A 121 14.67 19.96 -13.70
N TRP A 122 13.96 19.07 -13.00
CA TRP A 122 12.95 18.21 -13.61
C TRP A 122 11.77 19.03 -14.14
N GLU A 123 11.27 20.01 -13.38
CA GLU A 123 10.21 20.93 -13.80
C GLU A 123 10.64 21.69 -15.06
N GLU A 124 11.88 22.19 -15.09
CA GLU A 124 12.42 22.91 -16.25
C GLU A 124 12.53 22.04 -17.50
N LYS A 125 13.06 20.82 -17.36
CA LYS A 125 13.16 19.85 -18.45
C LYS A 125 11.80 19.43 -18.99
N ASN A 126 10.78 19.38 -18.14
CA ASN A 126 9.43 18.96 -18.51
C ASN A 126 8.46 20.13 -18.73
N LYS A 127 8.95 21.39 -18.81
CA LYS A 127 8.15 22.61 -19.01
C LYS A 127 7.18 22.51 -20.19
N THR A 128 7.55 21.85 -21.29
CA THR A 128 6.68 21.70 -22.48
C THR A 128 5.54 20.71 -22.25
N VAL A 129 5.80 19.60 -21.56
CA VAL A 129 4.79 18.61 -21.15
C VAL A 129 3.83 19.23 -20.14
N LEU A 130 4.37 19.94 -19.14
CA LEU A 130 3.61 20.70 -18.16
C LEU A 130 2.75 21.75 -18.86
N LYS A 131 3.31 22.56 -19.77
CA LYS A 131 2.54 23.53 -20.55
C LYS A 131 1.41 22.87 -21.33
N LYS A 132 1.64 21.75 -22.02
CA LYS A 132 0.63 21.06 -22.85
C LYS A 132 -0.57 20.55 -22.04
N PHE A 133 -0.35 20.14 -20.78
CA PHE A 133 -1.44 19.74 -19.87
C PHE A 133 -2.09 20.93 -19.14
N PHE A 134 -1.38 22.04 -18.94
CA PHE A 134 -1.82 23.18 -18.11
C PHE A 134 -2.45 24.37 -18.88
N TRP A 135 -2.94 24.20 -20.12
CA TRP A 135 -3.47 25.31 -20.93
C TRP A 135 -4.85 25.87 -20.54
N LYS A 136 -5.35 25.70 -19.30
CA LYS A 136 -6.54 26.44 -18.84
C LYS A 136 -6.78 26.51 -17.33
N LYS A 137 -5.74 26.61 -16.52
CA LYS A 137 -5.87 27.25 -15.20
C LYS A 137 -4.48 27.65 -14.75
N ILE A 138 -4.26 28.97 -14.78
CA ILE A 138 -3.31 29.75 -13.99
C ILE A 138 -2.43 28.87 -13.09
N ILE A 139 -1.11 28.95 -13.25
CA ILE A 139 -0.15 28.63 -12.18
C ILE A 139 -0.41 29.66 -11.05
N LYS A 140 -1.58 29.57 -10.41
CA LYS A 140 -1.68 29.82 -8.99
C LYS A 140 -0.83 28.70 -8.43
N GLU A 141 0.10 29.03 -7.56
CA GLU A 141 0.80 28.04 -6.74
C GLU A 141 -0.25 27.06 -6.23
N VAL A 142 -0.32 25.90 -6.88
CA VAL A 142 -1.23 24.83 -6.49
C VAL A 142 -0.75 24.47 -5.11
N SER A 143 -1.61 24.70 -4.11
CA SER A 143 -1.21 24.48 -2.73
C SER A 143 -0.73 23.04 -2.56
N ASN A 144 0.14 22.77 -1.60
CA ASN A 144 0.55 21.38 -1.35
C ASN A 144 -0.67 20.48 -1.08
N SER A 145 -1.72 21.02 -0.46
CA SER A 145 -3.01 20.35 -0.30
C SER A 145 -3.67 19.98 -1.63
N ASP A 146 -3.71 20.91 -2.60
CA ASP A 146 -4.26 20.63 -3.94
C ASP A 146 -3.42 19.59 -4.71
N LYS A 147 -2.10 19.55 -4.50
CA LYS A 147 -1.22 18.52 -5.09
C LYS A 147 -1.48 17.16 -4.48
N VAL A 148 -1.59 17.08 -3.14
CA VAL A 148 -1.95 15.86 -2.41
C VAL A 148 -3.31 15.34 -2.89
N GLU A 149 -4.30 16.22 -3.05
CA GLU A 149 -5.63 15.82 -3.50
C GLU A 149 -5.61 15.34 -4.95
N GLN A 150 -4.86 15.99 -5.85
CA GLN A 150 -4.68 15.49 -7.22
C GLN A 150 -4.01 14.12 -7.27
N ALA A 151 -2.98 13.90 -6.45
CA ALA A 151 -2.30 12.61 -6.35
C ALA A 151 -3.23 11.52 -5.79
N ALA A 152 -3.96 11.82 -4.72
CA ALA A 152 -4.95 10.92 -4.12
C ALA A 152 -6.03 10.51 -5.14
N ASN A 153 -6.54 11.47 -5.92
CA ASN A 153 -7.51 11.18 -6.98
C ASN A 153 -6.91 10.37 -8.13
N GLY A 154 -5.64 10.60 -8.49
CA GLY A 154 -4.92 9.78 -9.47
C GLY A 154 -4.79 8.32 -9.03
N ILE A 155 -4.48 8.09 -7.75
CA ILE A 155 -4.38 6.74 -7.16
C ILE A 155 -5.75 6.04 -7.22
N ILE A 156 -6.81 6.71 -6.78
CA ILE A 156 -8.19 6.16 -6.82
C ILE A 156 -8.61 5.86 -8.26
N PHE A 157 -8.33 6.75 -9.21
CA PHE A 157 -8.67 6.55 -10.61
C PHE A 157 -7.99 5.28 -11.17
N GLU A 158 -6.70 5.12 -10.92
CA GLU A 158 -5.96 3.97 -11.41
C GLU A 158 -6.37 2.67 -10.72
N GLY A 159 -6.61 2.69 -9.40
CA GLY A 159 -7.11 1.53 -8.68
C GLY A 159 -8.48 1.07 -9.18
N ASN A 160 -9.40 2.01 -9.44
CA ASN A 160 -10.69 1.68 -10.07
C ASN A 160 -10.53 1.03 -11.45
N ARG A 161 -9.56 1.49 -12.24
CA ARG A 161 -9.26 0.92 -13.57
C ARG A 161 -8.74 -0.53 -13.47
N LEU A 162 -8.01 -0.85 -12.41
CA LEU A 162 -7.43 -2.17 -12.14
C LEU A 162 -8.35 -3.10 -11.33
N GLY A 163 -9.45 -2.59 -10.78
CA GLY A 163 -10.33 -3.33 -9.87
C GLY A 163 -9.80 -3.42 -8.43
N GLU A 164 -8.85 -2.55 -8.07
CA GLU A 164 -8.22 -2.43 -6.74
C GLU A 164 -8.76 -1.18 -6.02
N LYS A 165 -10.08 -1.07 -5.93
CA LYS A 165 -10.77 0.10 -5.40
C LYS A 165 -10.51 0.29 -3.90
N CYS A 166 -10.69 -0.74 -3.09
CA CYS A 166 -10.52 -0.69 -1.64
C CYS A 166 -9.08 -0.31 -1.27
N GLU A 167 -8.09 -0.95 -1.90
CA GLU A 167 -6.68 -0.65 -1.65
C GLU A 167 -6.33 0.80 -2.07
N SER A 168 -6.75 1.23 -3.26
CA SER A 168 -6.48 2.59 -3.73
C SER A 168 -7.16 3.68 -2.90
N GLU A 169 -8.40 3.47 -2.45
CA GLU A 169 -9.11 4.38 -1.54
C GLU A 169 -8.39 4.47 -0.19
N TRP A 170 -7.90 3.35 0.34
CA TRP A 170 -7.14 3.33 1.59
C TRP A 170 -5.81 4.09 1.46
N ILE A 171 -5.04 3.83 0.39
CA ILE A 171 -3.77 4.55 0.13
C ILE A 171 -4.03 6.05 -0.02
N ALA A 172 -5.06 6.43 -0.78
CA ALA A 172 -5.43 7.83 -0.96
C ALA A 172 -5.84 8.49 0.36
N LYS A 173 -6.53 7.76 1.25
CA LYS A 173 -6.81 8.24 2.62
C LYS A 173 -5.51 8.49 3.39
N GLN A 174 -4.56 7.54 3.39
CA GLN A 174 -3.27 7.73 4.07
C GLN A 174 -2.49 8.93 3.52
N LEU A 175 -2.47 9.10 2.18
CA LEU A 175 -1.83 10.22 1.53
C LEU A 175 -2.45 11.58 1.89
N ARG A 176 -3.73 11.62 2.27
CA ARG A 176 -4.36 12.86 2.75
C ARG A 176 -4.02 13.21 4.19
N THR A 177 -3.35 12.31 4.93
CA THR A 177 -2.97 12.52 6.33
C THR A 177 -1.53 12.96 6.54
N VAL A 178 -0.73 12.99 5.47
CA VAL A 178 0.65 13.53 5.49
C VAL A 178 0.70 15.05 5.41
#